data_AF-A0A173Z1K6-F1
#
_entry.id   AF-A0A173Z1K6-F1
#
_cell.length_a   1.000
_cell.length_b   1.000
_cell.length_c   1.000
_cell.angle_alpha   90.00
_cell.angle_beta   90.00
_cell.angle_gamma   90.00
#
_symmetry.space_group_name_H-M   'P 1'
#
loop_
_entity.id
_entity.type
_entity.pdbx_description
1 polymer ?
#
loop_
_entity_poly.entity_id
_entity_poly.type
_entity_poly.pdbx_seq_one_letter_code
_entity_poly.pdbx_strand_id
1 'polypeptide(L)'
;MKNYPYSNSNCSVTNNNTQDCSLNNASMKNMHRSMNRNQLMEHINQVSFAVDEVKLYLDTHPCDSEALAYFHEMSAHRNDALKQYASAYGPLTVDTADYSCAERWNWINEPWPWQEGGC
;
A
#
# COMPACT_ATOMS: atom_id res chain seq x y z
N MET A 1 -23.90 18.04 -19.22
CA MET A 1 -23.65 17.36 -17.94
C MET A 1 -24.40 16.03 -17.97
N LYS A 2 -23.69 14.90 -17.98
CA LYS A 2 -24.33 13.57 -18.06
C LYS A 2 -24.67 13.11 -16.64
N ASN A 3 -25.96 13.02 -16.33
CA ASN A 3 -26.48 12.48 -15.07
C ASN A 3 -26.49 10.95 -15.17
N TYR A 4 -25.72 10.26 -14.32
CA TYR A 4 -25.86 8.82 -14.11
C TYR A 4 -26.68 8.58 -12.84
N PRO A 5 -27.79 7.81 -12.90
CA PRO A 5 -28.60 7.50 -11.74
C PRO A 5 -27.91 6.44 -10.86
N TYR A 6 -27.66 6.77 -9.59
CA TYR A 6 -27.20 5.82 -8.57
C TYR A 6 -28.39 4.95 -8.14
N SER A 7 -28.34 3.64 -8.40
CA SER A 7 -29.30 2.68 -7.85
C SER A 7 -28.83 2.23 -6.47
N ASN A 8 -29.58 2.58 -5.43
CA ASN A 8 -29.33 2.14 -4.05
C ASN A 8 -29.96 0.76 -3.82
N SER A 9 -29.16 -0.30 -3.76
CA SER A 9 -29.58 -1.61 -3.27
C SER A 9 -29.13 -1.78 -1.81
N ASN A 10 -30.10 -1.70 -0.90
CA ASN A 10 -29.92 -1.91 0.54
C ASN A 10 -29.48 -3.36 0.83
N CYS A 11 -28.32 -3.55 1.45
CA CYS A 11 -27.93 -4.83 2.06
C CYS A 11 -28.28 -4.81 3.56
N SER A 12 -29.26 -5.62 3.94
CA SER A 12 -29.71 -5.80 5.33
C SER A 12 -28.75 -6.70 6.11
N VAL A 13 -28.25 -6.22 7.25
CA VAL A 13 -27.43 -6.99 8.22
C VAL A 13 -28.33 -7.88 9.08
N THR A 14 -28.01 -9.18 9.20
CA THR A 14 -28.55 -10.07 10.24
C THR A 14 -27.46 -10.97 10.88
N ASN A 15 -26.87 -10.42 11.95
CA ASN A 15 -26.51 -10.94 13.29
C ASN A 15 -26.01 -12.39 13.62
N ASN A 16 -25.15 -12.39 14.67
CA ASN A 16 -24.89 -13.37 15.76
C ASN A 16 -23.80 -14.44 15.63
N ASN A 17 -22.67 -14.24 16.33
CA ASN A 17 -22.25 -15.20 17.38
C ASN A 17 -21.25 -14.57 18.38
N THR A 18 -21.57 -14.65 19.67
CA THR A 18 -20.73 -14.24 20.79
C THR A 18 -20.33 -15.51 21.56
N GLN A 19 -19.03 -15.80 21.68
CA GLN A 19 -18.48 -16.55 22.81
C GLN A 19 -17.10 -16.00 23.20
N ASP A 20 -17.02 -15.59 24.46
CA ASP A 20 -15.85 -15.17 25.23
C ASP A 20 -15.22 -16.39 25.93
N CYS A 21 -13.88 -16.48 26.01
CA CYS A 21 -13.11 -16.55 27.27
C CYS A 21 -11.61 -16.90 27.07
N SER A 22 -10.78 -15.90 27.40
CA SER A 22 -9.47 -15.95 28.07
C SER A 22 -8.53 -17.15 27.86
N LEU A 23 -7.44 -16.94 27.11
CA LEU A 23 -6.17 -17.67 27.24
C LEU A 23 -4.95 -16.72 27.11
N ASN A 24 -4.30 -16.47 28.25
CA ASN A 24 -2.87 -16.18 28.48
C ASN A 24 -2.18 -15.05 27.67
N ASN A 25 -2.16 -13.88 28.31
CA ASN A 25 -1.63 -12.60 27.85
C ASN A 25 -0.08 -12.46 27.92
N ALA A 26 0.67 -13.52 27.62
CA ALA A 26 2.14 -13.50 27.73
C ALA A 26 2.92 -13.94 26.46
N SER A 27 2.24 -14.49 25.44
CA SER A 27 2.92 -15.09 24.27
C SER A 27 2.70 -14.35 22.93
N MET A 28 2.10 -13.16 22.94
CA MET A 28 1.88 -12.35 21.72
C MET A 28 2.78 -11.10 21.67
N LYS A 29 4.02 -11.21 22.17
CA LYS A 29 5.04 -10.15 22.07
C LYS A 29 5.91 -10.28 20.80
N ASN A 30 5.38 -10.86 19.73
CA ASN A 30 5.92 -10.66 18.38
C ASN A 30 4.94 -9.80 17.59
N MET A 31 4.72 -8.59 18.12
CA MET A 31 4.06 -7.51 17.40
C MET A 31 5.00 -7.15 16.23
N HIS A 32 4.64 -7.59 15.02
CA HIS A 32 5.18 -7.00 13.80
C HIS A 32 4.93 -5.50 13.93
N ARG A 33 5.98 -4.72 14.21
CA ARG A 33 5.86 -3.28 14.39
C ARG A 33 5.51 -2.72 13.02
N SER A 34 4.22 -2.54 12.76
CA SER A 34 3.75 -1.83 11.56
C SER A 34 4.46 -0.48 11.52
N MET A 35 5.19 -0.22 10.43
CA MET A 35 5.80 1.07 10.21
C MET A 35 4.72 2.15 10.22
N ASN A 36 5.02 3.31 10.80
CA ASN A 36 4.13 4.46 10.65
C ASN A 36 4.20 5.01 9.22
N ARG A 37 3.27 5.90 8.85
CA ARG A 37 3.18 6.48 7.49
C ARG A 37 4.52 7.00 6.98
N ASN A 38 5.23 7.79 7.78
CA ASN A 38 6.51 8.40 7.36
C ASN A 38 7.61 7.36 7.19
N GLN A 39 7.68 6.37 8.09
CA GLN A 39 8.66 5.27 7.98
C GLN A 39 8.42 4.43 6.73
N LEU A 40 7.15 4.15 6.42
CA LEU A 40 6.80 3.36 5.25
C LEU A 40 7.04 4.15 3.95
N MET A 41 6.72 5.45 3.93
CA MET A 41 7.09 6.34 2.82
C MET A 41 8.60 6.39 2.60
N GLU A 42 9.37 6.56 3.67
CA GLU A 42 10.84 6.58 3.61
C GLU A 42 11.38 5.26 3.08
N HIS A 43 10.85 4.13 3.54
CA HIS A 43 11.23 2.82 3.03
C HIS A 43 10.89 2.67 1.53
N ILE A 44 9.69 3.08 1.11
CA ILE A 44 9.29 3.09 -0.31
C ILE A 44 10.27 3.92 -1.14
N ASN A 45 10.68 5.09 -0.65
CA ASN A 45 11.64 5.96 -1.35
C ASN A 45 13.01 5.29 -1.49
N GLN A 46 13.53 4.71 -0.43
CA GLN A 46 14.84 4.02 -0.44
C GLN A 46 14.86 2.85 -1.42
N VAL A 47 13.84 2.00 -1.37
CA VAL A 47 13.76 0.84 -2.28
C VAL A 47 13.50 1.29 -3.72
N SER A 48 12.71 2.35 -3.93
CA SER A 48 12.50 2.94 -5.27
C SER A 48 13.80 3.46 -5.87
N PHE A 49 14.62 4.16 -5.07
CA PHE A 49 15.93 4.63 -5.50
C PHE A 49 16.84 3.48 -5.93
N ALA A 50 16.91 2.41 -5.12
CA ALA A 50 17.71 1.24 -5.46
C ALA A 50 17.26 0.56 -6.77
N VAL A 51 15.95 0.52 -7.05
CA VAL A 51 15.40 0.01 -8.32
C VAL A 51 15.82 0.89 -9.50
N ASP A 52 15.75 2.22 -9.34
CA ASP A 52 16.17 3.16 -10.39
C ASP A 52 17.68 3.08 -10.67
N GLU A 53 18.51 2.94 -9.63
CA GLU A 53 19.96 2.77 -9.77
C GLU A 53 20.34 1.53 -10.55
N VAL A 54 19.81 0.36 -10.15
CA VAL A 54 20.15 -0.90 -10.85
C VAL A 54 19.60 -0.90 -12.27
N LYS A 55 18.44 -0.27 -12.51
CA LYS A 55 17.90 -0.11 -13.86
C LYS A 55 18.84 0.70 -14.75
N LEU A 56 19.35 1.83 -14.25
CA LEU A 56 20.33 2.64 -14.98
C LEU A 56 21.64 1.89 -15.23
N TYR A 57 22.08 1.06 -14.26
CA TYR A 57 23.25 0.21 -14.44
C TYR A 57 23.04 -0.82 -15.57
N LEU A 58 21.89 -1.49 -15.57
CA LEU A 58 21.51 -2.51 -16.57
C LEU A 58 21.40 -1.97 -18.00
N ASP A 59 21.12 -0.68 -18.19
CA ASP A 59 21.15 -0.03 -19.52
C ASP A 59 22.53 -0.16 -20.20
N THR A 60 23.59 -0.31 -19.40
CA THR A 60 24.97 -0.51 -19.89
C THR A 60 25.48 -1.95 -19.75
N HIS A 61 24.86 -2.75 -18.87
CA HIS A 61 25.26 -4.14 -18.59
C HIS A 61 24.04 -5.10 -18.63
N PRO A 62 23.39 -5.30 -19.80
CA PRO A 62 22.10 -5.99 -19.87
C PRO A 62 22.15 -7.49 -19.57
N CYS A 63 23.35 -8.10 -19.60
CA CYS A 63 23.55 -9.53 -19.37
C CYS A 63 24.10 -9.84 -17.97
N ASP A 64 24.25 -8.84 -17.08
CA ASP A 64 24.72 -9.06 -15.72
C ASP A 64 23.62 -9.74 -14.89
N SER A 65 23.84 -11.03 -14.61
CA SER A 65 22.90 -11.87 -13.87
C SER A 65 22.72 -11.43 -12.41
N GLU A 66 23.74 -10.85 -11.79
CA GLU A 66 23.67 -10.40 -10.40
C GLU A 66 22.84 -9.13 -10.29
N ALA A 67 23.08 -8.17 -11.19
CA ALA A 67 22.28 -6.95 -11.27
C ALA A 67 20.81 -7.24 -11.61
N LEU A 68 20.54 -8.20 -12.49
CA LEU A 68 19.16 -8.65 -12.79
C LEU A 68 18.48 -9.27 -11.56
N ALA A 69 19.17 -10.14 -10.82
CA ALA A 69 18.64 -10.73 -9.60
C ALA A 69 18.32 -9.66 -8.54
N TYR A 70 19.23 -8.70 -8.35
CA TYR A 70 19.03 -7.57 -7.44
C TYR A 70 17.85 -6.69 -7.85
N PHE A 71 17.69 -6.41 -9.15
CA PHE A 71 16.52 -5.68 -9.67
C PHE A 71 15.21 -6.40 -9.33
N HIS A 72 15.14 -7.72 -9.52
CA HIS A 72 13.94 -8.49 -9.19
C HIS A 72 13.63 -8.46 -7.69
N GLU A 73 14.64 -8.63 -6.84
CA GLU A 73 14.49 -8.57 -5.38
C GLU A 73 13.98 -7.20 -4.93
N MET A 74 14.64 -6.12 -5.33
CA MET A 74 14.27 -4.77 -4.93
C MET A 74 12.92 -4.33 -5.49
N SER A 75 12.59 -4.76 -6.71
CA SER A 75 11.26 -4.54 -7.29
C SER A 75 10.16 -5.24 -6.47
N ALA A 76 10.43 -6.45 -5.99
CA ALA A 76 9.50 -7.17 -5.12
C ALA A 76 9.32 -6.47 -3.77
N HIS A 77 10.42 -6.04 -3.12
CA HIS A 77 10.38 -5.25 -1.89
C HIS A 77 9.58 -3.96 -2.06
N ARG A 78 9.77 -3.25 -3.18
CA ARG A 78 9.04 -2.01 -3.48
C ARG A 78 7.54 -2.26 -3.58
N ASN A 79 7.16 -3.30 -4.31
CA ASN A 79 5.75 -3.65 -4.51
C ASN A 79 5.09 -4.08 -3.20
N ASP A 80 5.80 -4.80 -2.34
CA ASP A 80 5.30 -5.16 -1.02
C ASP A 80 5.10 -3.93 -0.12
N ALA A 81 6.09 -3.03 -0.06
CA ALA A 81 5.98 -1.79 0.70
C ALA A 81 4.82 -0.90 0.23
N LEU A 82 4.62 -0.79 -1.09
CA LEU A 82 3.47 -0.06 -1.66
C LEU A 82 2.13 -0.70 -1.31
N LYS A 83 2.03 -2.03 -1.31
CA LYS A 83 0.80 -2.74 -0.88
C LYS A 83 0.52 -2.53 0.60
N GLN A 84 1.55 -2.63 1.45
CA GLN A 84 1.42 -2.35 2.88
C GLN A 84 0.93 -0.91 3.09
N TYR A 85 1.49 0.05 2.37
CA TYR A 85 1.07 1.45 2.46
C TYR A 85 -0.38 1.62 2.00
N ALA A 86 -0.74 1.04 0.85
CA ALA A 86 -2.09 1.10 0.31
C ALA A 86 -3.14 0.54 1.28
N SER A 87 -2.81 -0.56 1.97
CA SER A 87 -3.71 -1.18 2.95
C SER A 87 -3.95 -0.32 4.20
N ALA A 88 -2.96 0.49 4.60
CA ALA A 88 -3.01 1.26 5.84
C ALA A 88 -3.43 2.73 5.64
N TYR A 89 -3.03 3.34 4.53
CA TYR A 89 -3.12 4.79 4.30
C TYR A 89 -3.81 5.16 2.98
N GLY A 90 -4.05 4.19 2.11
CA GLY A 90 -4.58 4.42 0.76
C GLY A 90 -3.50 4.35 -0.32
N PRO A 91 -3.89 4.07 -1.57
CA PRO A 91 -2.95 3.79 -2.65
C PRO A 91 -2.16 5.03 -3.10
N LEU A 92 -0.85 4.85 -3.30
CA LEU A 92 0.03 5.88 -3.88
C LEU A 92 0.14 5.77 -5.41
N THR A 93 -0.10 4.58 -5.94
CA THR A 93 0.04 4.27 -7.37
C THR A 93 -1.22 3.58 -7.89
N VAL A 94 -1.45 3.66 -9.20
CA VAL A 94 -2.59 3.00 -9.85
C VAL A 94 -2.57 1.49 -9.61
N ASP A 95 -1.37 0.87 -9.64
CA ASP A 95 -1.22 -0.58 -9.48
C ASP A 95 -1.59 -1.09 -8.08
N THR A 96 -1.61 -0.22 -7.08
CA THR A 96 -2.02 -0.55 -5.71
C THR A 96 -3.41 -0.04 -5.34
N ALA A 97 -4.09 0.64 -6.28
CA ALA A 97 -5.47 1.05 -6.14
C ALA A 97 -6.38 -0.17 -6.32
N ASP A 98 -6.54 -0.95 -5.27
CA ASP A 98 -7.43 -2.11 -5.29
C ASP A 98 -8.90 -1.68 -5.16
N TYR A 99 -9.79 -2.41 -5.83
CA TYR A 99 -11.23 -2.32 -5.64
C TYR A 99 -11.59 -3.02 -4.34
N SER A 100 -11.16 -2.47 -3.19
CA SER A 100 -11.55 -3.00 -1.89
C SER A 100 -13.08 -3.10 -1.80
N CYS A 101 -13.60 -4.10 -1.08
CA CYS A 101 -15.01 -4.49 -0.99
C CYS A 101 -15.99 -3.36 -0.58
N ALA A 102 -15.48 -2.20 -0.18
CA ALA A 102 -16.22 -0.96 -0.10
C ALA A 102 -15.99 -0.19 -1.40
N GLU A 103 -17.02 -0.04 -2.25
CA GLU A 103 -17.06 0.78 -3.46
C GLU A 103 -16.71 2.26 -3.17
N ARG A 104 -15.45 2.54 -2.81
CA ARG A 104 -15.00 3.83 -2.31
C ARG A 104 -13.71 4.23 -3.01
N TRP A 105 -13.81 5.32 -3.75
CA TRP A 105 -12.68 5.97 -4.40
C TRP A 105 -11.80 6.68 -3.35
N ASN A 106 -10.72 6.03 -2.92
CA ASN A 106 -9.91 6.52 -1.79
C ASN A 106 -8.85 7.58 -2.16
N TRP A 107 -8.60 7.85 -3.45
CA TRP A 107 -7.58 8.81 -3.89
C TRP A 107 -7.86 10.26 -3.49
N ILE A 108 -9.12 10.61 -3.24
CA ILE A 108 -9.52 11.97 -2.83
C ILE A 108 -9.38 12.22 -1.32
N ASN A 109 -9.06 11.19 -0.54
CA ASN A 109 -9.10 11.26 0.92
C ASN A 109 -7.78 11.74 1.54
N GLU A 110 -6.67 11.75 0.78
CA GLU A 110 -5.40 12.31 1.25
C GLU A 110 -5.35 13.84 0.99
N PRO A 111 -4.70 14.61 1.88
CA PRO A 111 -4.45 16.02 1.65
C PRO A 111 -3.59 16.17 0.40
N TRP A 112 -4.02 17.04 -0.51
CA TRP A 112 -3.30 17.24 -1.75
C TRP A 112 -1.98 17.98 -1.48
N PRO A 113 -0.90 17.71 -2.22
CA PRO A 113 0.39 18.35 -2.00
C PRO A 113 0.34 19.90 -2.04
N TRP A 114 -0.65 20.47 -2.73
CA TRP A 114 -0.87 21.92 -2.84
C TRP A 114 -1.87 22.50 -1.82
N GLN A 115 -2.50 21.68 -0.98
CA GLN A 115 -3.44 22.16 0.03
C GLN A 115 -2.76 22.79 1.25
N GLU A 116 -1.52 22.41 1.56
CA GLU A 116 -0.76 22.93 2.71
C GLU A 116 0.14 24.14 2.35
N GLY A 117 0.24 24.47 1.06
CA GLY A 117 1.00 25.61 0.54
C GLY A 117 0.14 26.83 0.22
N GLY A 118 -0.88 27.11 1.05
CA GLY A 118 -1.73 28.29 0.90
C GLY A 118 -0.90 29.57 0.80
N CYS A 119 -1.10 30.33 -0.26
CA CYS A 119 -0.59 31.68 -0.44
C CYS A 119 -1.22 32.70 0.52
#